data_AF-A0A535QNV5-F1
#
_entry.id   AF-A0A535QNV5-F1
#
_cell.length_a   1.000
_cell.length_b   1.000
_cell.length_c   1.000
_cell.angle_alpha   90.00
_cell.angle_beta   90.00
_cell.angle_gamma   90.00
#
_symmetry.space_group_name_H-M   'P 1'
#
loop_
_entity.id
_entity.type
_entity.pdbx_description
1 polymer ?
#
loop_
_entity_poly.entity_id
_entity_poly.type
_entity_poly.pdbx_seq_one_letter_code
_entity_poly.pdbx_strand_id
1 'polypeptide(L)'
;MAIRVSLMVLRIAVLFNLITGIIFWTGNADPLQIVHIVVGIIAVLALWTLGIIQGLRGSNYGLTAAAIVVGLLLALVGLFQTGWLTGSNHWIIQDIDLLLGIAAIGLGEMIGGRSRRITAKVPS
;
A
#
# COMPACT_ATOMS: atom_id res chain seq x y z
N MET A 1 11.00 -12.76 11.00
CA MET A 1 9.61 -12.67 11.49
C MET A 1 8.92 -11.40 11.02
N ALA A 2 9.39 -10.20 11.39
CA ALA A 2 8.76 -8.91 11.04
C ALA A 2 8.35 -8.73 9.56
N ILE A 3 9.26 -8.93 8.60
CA ILE A 3 8.96 -8.82 7.16
C ILE A 3 7.79 -9.72 6.73
N ARG A 4 7.68 -10.92 7.28
CA ARG A 4 6.60 -11.85 6.94
C ARG A 4 5.26 -11.33 7.45
N VAL A 5 5.22 -10.86 8.69
CA VAL A 5 4.01 -10.32 9.31
C VAL A 5 3.56 -9.06 8.56
N SER A 6 4.45 -8.10 8.34
CA SER A 6 4.14 -6.87 7.59
C SER A 6 3.65 -7.17 6.18
N LEU A 7 4.21 -8.17 5.49
CA LEU A 7 3.73 -8.56 4.17
C LEU A 7 2.32 -9.16 4.20
N MET A 8 1.99 -10.01 5.17
CA MET A 8 0.63 -10.54 5.31
C MET A 8 -0.38 -9.45 5.65
N VAL A 9 -0.03 -8.53 6.56
CA VAL A 9 -0.85 -7.38 6.90
C VAL A 9 -1.10 -6.52 5.65
N LEU A 10 -0.05 -6.22 4.87
CA LEU A 10 -0.18 -5.45 3.64
C LEU A 10 -1.11 -6.14 2.63
N ARG A 11 -0.96 -7.45 2.40
CA ARG A 11 -1.82 -8.22 1.49
C ARG A 11 -3.29 -8.13 1.86
N ILE A 12 -3.60 -8.39 3.12
CA ILE A 12 -4.98 -8.40 3.62
C ILE A 12 -5.56 -7.00 3.56
N ALA A 13 -4.80 -5.98 3.99
CA ALA A 13 -5.24 -4.59 3.99
C ALA A 13 -5.47 -4.06 2.57
N VAL A 14 -4.56 -4.31 1.63
CA VAL A 14 -4.74 -3.90 0.23
C VAL A 14 -5.91 -4.63 -0.42
N LEU A 15 -6.07 -5.94 -0.18
CA LEU A 15 -7.22 -6.68 -0.72
C LEU A 15 -8.55 -6.12 -0.20
N PHE A 16 -8.63 -5.83 1.10
CA PHE A 16 -9.82 -5.22 1.69
C PHE A 16 -10.11 -3.84 1.09
N ASN A 17 -9.08 -2.99 0.95
CA ASN A 17 -9.24 -1.66 0.35
C ASN A 17 -9.60 -1.72 -1.13
N LEU A 18 -9.09 -2.70 -1.88
CA LEU A 18 -9.45 -2.89 -3.27
C LEU A 18 -10.94 -3.20 -3.42
N ILE A 19 -11.45 -4.12 -2.60
CA ILE A 19 -12.87 -4.50 -2.60
C ILE A 19 -13.73 -3.29 -2.20
N THR A 20 -13.41 -2.63 -1.10
CA THR A 20 -14.19 -1.48 -0.60
C THR A 20 -14.09 -0.26 -1.53
N GLY A 21 -12.94 0.00 -2.14
CA GLY A 21 -12.74 1.05 -3.13
C GLY A 21 -13.62 0.85 -4.38
N ILE A 22 -13.70 -0.39 -4.89
CA ILE A 22 -14.61 -0.72 -6.01
C ILE A 22 -16.07 -0.51 -5.60
N ILE A 23 -16.46 -0.87 -4.37
CA ILE A 23 -17.82 -0.63 -3.86
C ILE A 23 -18.13 0.88 -3.86
N PHE A 24 -17.22 1.71 -3.34
CA PHE A 24 -17.41 3.17 -3.31
C PHE A 24 -17.46 3.79 -4.70
N TRP A 25 -16.65 3.26 -5.62
CA TRP A 25 -16.64 3.70 -7.02
C TRP A 25 -18.01 3.52 -7.69
N THR A 26 -18.75 2.46 -7.33
CA THR A 26 -20.12 2.23 -7.84
C THR A 26 -21.20 3.07 -7.15
N GLY A 27 -20.82 4.02 -6.29
CA GLY A 27 -21.75 4.90 -5.56
C GLY A 27 -22.43 4.23 -4.37
N ASN A 28 -21.88 3.11 -3.87
CA ASN A 28 -22.43 2.36 -2.75
C ASN A 28 -21.58 2.54 -1.48
N ALA A 29 -22.23 2.52 -0.30
CA ALA A 29 -21.64 2.31 1.03
C ALA A 29 -20.80 3.44 1.71
N ASP A 30 -21.36 4.64 1.86
CA ASP A 30 -20.80 5.72 2.72
C ASP A 30 -20.38 5.29 4.15
N PRO A 31 -21.09 4.40 4.88
CA PRO A 31 -20.72 4.09 6.27
C PRO A 31 -19.38 3.37 6.43
N LEU A 32 -18.89 2.68 5.41
CA LEU A 32 -17.63 1.92 5.46
C LEU A 32 -16.41 2.78 5.10
N GLN A 33 -16.60 4.03 4.72
CA GLN A 33 -15.51 4.91 4.27
C GLN A 33 -14.42 5.07 5.34
N ILE A 34 -14.80 5.29 6.61
CA ILE A 34 -13.84 5.41 7.71
C ILE A 34 -13.04 4.11 7.88
N VAL A 35 -13.69 2.95 7.74
CA VAL A 35 -13.02 1.65 7.83
C VAL A 35 -12.00 1.48 6.70
N HIS A 36 -12.36 1.83 5.47
CA HIS A 36 -11.43 1.84 4.33
C HIS A 36 -10.23 2.75 4.59
N ILE A 37 -10.44 3.98 5.06
CA ILE A 37 -9.35 4.92 5.36
C ILE A 37 -8.40 4.32 6.41
N VAL A 38 -8.93 3.79 7.51
CA VAL A 38 -8.12 3.20 8.59
C VAL A 38 -7.32 1.99 8.07
N VAL A 39 -7.96 1.10 7.31
CA VAL A 39 -7.27 -0.06 6.73
C VAL A 39 -6.23 0.38 5.68
N GLY A 40 -6.49 1.46 4.94
CA GLY A 40 -5.54 2.12 4.03
C GLY A 40 -4.29 2.60 4.76
N ILE A 41 -4.46 3.28 5.88
CA ILE A 41 -3.34 3.72 6.73
C ILE A 41 -2.56 2.50 7.25
N ILE A 42 -3.23 1.43 7.66
CA ILE A 42 -2.56 0.18 8.07
C ILE A 42 -1.72 -0.40 6.93
N ALA A 43 -2.22 -0.39 5.69
CA ALA A 43 -1.47 -0.83 4.51
C ALA A 43 -0.22 0.04 4.29
N VAL A 44 -0.34 1.37 4.37
CA VAL A 44 0.79 2.30 4.23
C VAL A 44 1.86 2.04 5.30
N LEU A 45 1.46 1.89 6.57
CA LEU A 45 2.38 1.60 7.67
C LEU A 45 3.08 0.25 7.49
N ALA A 46 2.36 -0.77 7.00
CA ALA A 46 2.94 -2.06 6.70
C ALA A 46 3.98 -1.97 5.57
N LEU A 47 3.69 -1.21 4.50
CA LEU A 47 4.63 -0.97 3.40
C LEU A 47 5.88 -0.20 3.87
N TRP A 48 5.71 0.86 4.66
CA TRP A 48 6.84 1.61 5.22
C TRP A 48 7.69 0.75 6.14
N THR A 49 7.07 -0.09 6.97
CA THR A 49 7.80 -1.05 7.80
C THR A 49 8.65 -2.00 6.96
N LEU A 50 8.11 -2.53 5.85
CA LEU A 50 8.87 -3.35 4.91
C LEU A 50 10.05 -2.59 4.29
N GLY A 51 9.80 -1.36 3.81
CA GLY A 51 10.81 -0.51 3.20
C GLY A 51 11.95 -0.14 4.17
N ILE A 52 11.60 0.27 5.38
CA ILE A 52 12.56 0.66 6.44
C ILE A 52 13.40 -0.55 6.85
N ILE A 53 12.78 -1.70 7.15
CA ILE A 53 13.54 -2.91 7.53
C ILE A 53 14.50 -3.33 6.41
N GLN A 54 14.07 -3.24 5.15
CA GLN A 54 14.96 -3.55 4.03
C GLN A 54 16.13 -2.56 3.93
N GLY A 55 15.88 -1.27 4.14
CA GLY A 55 16.90 -0.21 4.10
C GLY A 55 17.91 -0.32 5.23
N LEU A 56 17.45 -0.59 6.45
CA LEU A 56 18.30 -0.80 7.63
C LEU A 56 19.21 -2.04 7.50
N ARG A 57 18.81 -3.02 6.69
CA ARG A 57 19.63 -4.20 6.35
C ARG A 57 20.64 -3.93 5.23
N GLY A 58 20.77 -2.69 4.76
CA GLY A 58 21.70 -2.32 3.68
C GLY A 58 21.37 -2.95 2.33
N SER A 59 20.11 -3.35 2.09
CA SER A 59 19.75 -4.21 0.95
C SER A 59 19.59 -3.44 -0.37
N ASN A 60 18.60 -2.57 -0.49
CA ASN A 60 18.34 -1.76 -1.69
C ASN A 60 17.63 -0.47 -1.30
N TYR A 61 18.38 0.63 -1.28
CA TYR A 61 17.86 1.94 -0.90
C TYR A 61 16.83 2.50 -1.89
N GLY A 62 16.90 2.11 -3.17
CA GLY A 62 15.91 2.50 -4.17
C GLY A 62 14.53 1.92 -3.90
N LEU A 63 14.45 0.65 -3.49
CA LEU A 63 13.19 0.01 -3.08
C LEU A 63 12.65 0.59 -1.77
N THR A 64 13.53 0.94 -0.82
CA THR A 64 13.14 1.66 0.40
C THR A 64 12.53 3.02 0.05
N ALA A 65 13.20 3.83 -0.77
CA ALA A 65 12.70 5.12 -1.19
C ALA A 65 11.35 5.00 -1.92
N ALA A 66 11.24 4.04 -2.85
CA ALA A 66 9.99 3.77 -3.57
C ALA A 66 8.84 3.40 -2.61
N ALA A 67 9.08 2.53 -1.63
CA ALA A 67 8.07 2.16 -0.63
C ALA A 67 7.60 3.37 0.20
N ILE A 68 8.52 4.27 0.58
CA ILE A 68 8.19 5.46 1.35
C ILE A 68 7.37 6.44 0.51
N VAL A 69 7.85 6.75 -0.70
CA VAL A 69 7.20 7.69 -1.62
C VAL A 69 5.82 7.19 -2.04
N VAL A 70 5.69 5.94 -2.48
CA VAL A 70 4.39 5.37 -2.88
C VAL A 70 3.43 5.31 -1.69
N GLY A 71 3.89 4.92 -0.51
CA GLY A 71 3.04 4.93 0.69
C GLY A 71 2.56 6.34 1.07
N LEU A 72 3.42 7.35 0.93
CA LEU A 72 3.04 8.75 1.17
C LEU A 72 2.01 9.25 0.14
N LEU A 73 2.27 8.99 -1.15
CA LEU A 73 1.34 9.35 -2.22
C LEU A 73 -0.02 8.68 -2.04
N LEU A 74 -0.03 7.37 -1.72
CA LEU A 74 -1.28 6.63 -1.45
C LEU A 74 -2.05 7.23 -0.28
N ALA A 75 -1.38 7.56 0.83
CA ALA A 75 -2.04 8.18 1.98
C ALA A 75 -2.62 9.57 1.64
N LEU A 76 -1.85 10.40 0.94
CA LEU A 76 -2.28 11.74 0.55
C LEU A 76 -3.46 11.69 -0.42
N VAL A 77 -3.35 10.89 -1.49
CA VAL A 77 -4.41 10.75 -2.48
C VAL A 77 -5.66 10.21 -1.81
N GLY A 78 -5.59 9.08 -1.10
CA GLY A 78 -6.76 8.44 -0.48
C GLY A 78 -7.49 9.33 0.55
N LEU A 79 -6.76 10.11 1.35
CA LEU A 79 -7.35 11.00 2.36
C LEU A 79 -8.05 12.21 1.75
N PHE A 80 -7.49 12.78 0.68
CA PHE A 80 -7.98 14.03 0.11
C PHE A 80 -8.77 13.86 -1.20
N GLN A 81 -8.91 12.62 -1.70
CA GLN A 81 -9.49 12.33 -3.01
C GLN A 81 -10.88 12.94 -3.20
N THR A 82 -11.72 12.92 -2.16
CA THR A 82 -13.12 13.39 -2.23
C THR A 82 -13.24 14.88 -2.55
N GLY A 83 -12.19 15.67 -2.28
CA GLY A 83 -12.12 17.09 -2.61
C GLY A 83 -11.45 17.39 -3.96
N TRP A 84 -10.95 16.37 -4.67
CA TRP A 84 -10.17 16.55 -5.89
C TRP A 84 -10.95 16.13 -7.14
N LEU A 85 -10.80 16.91 -8.21
CA LEU A 85 -11.38 16.66 -9.54
C LEU A 85 -12.87 16.29 -9.48
N THR A 86 -13.66 16.96 -8.63
CA THR A 86 -15.07 16.61 -8.39
C THR A 86 -15.94 16.69 -9.66
N GLY A 87 -17.08 16.00 -9.68
CA GLY A 87 -17.97 15.92 -10.84
C GLY A 87 -17.51 14.86 -11.85
N SER A 88 -17.61 15.18 -13.15
CA SER A 88 -17.36 14.21 -14.25
C SER A 88 -15.92 13.70 -14.33
N ASN A 89 -14.97 14.38 -13.70
CA ASN A 89 -13.54 14.04 -13.76
C ASN A 89 -13.06 13.28 -12.51
N HIS A 90 -13.97 12.99 -11.57
CA HIS A 90 -13.60 12.42 -10.27
C HIS A 90 -13.07 11.00 -10.38
N TRP A 91 -13.48 10.26 -11.41
CA TRP A 91 -12.94 8.94 -11.71
C TRP A 91 -11.42 8.94 -11.93
N ILE A 92 -10.83 10.05 -12.40
CA ILE A 92 -9.37 10.13 -12.63
C ILE A 92 -8.61 9.99 -11.31
N ILE A 93 -9.08 10.64 -10.25
CA ILE A 93 -8.39 10.55 -8.96
C ILE A 93 -8.61 9.19 -8.30
N GLN A 94 -9.79 8.59 -8.51
CA GLN A 94 -10.09 7.23 -8.06
C GLN A 94 -9.17 6.20 -8.74
N ASP A 95 -8.91 6.34 -10.04
CA ASP A 95 -7.96 5.49 -10.78
C ASP A 95 -6.52 5.66 -10.28
N ILE A 96 -6.10 6.89 -9.98
CA ILE A 96 -4.77 7.16 -9.41
C ILE A 96 -4.63 6.47 -8.05
N ASP A 97 -5.62 6.58 -7.17
CA ASP A 97 -5.61 5.93 -5.86
C ASP A 97 -5.54 4.39 -6.00
N LEU A 98 -6.34 3.82 -6.91
CA LEU A 98 -6.33 2.40 -7.24
C LEU A 98 -4.94 1.94 -7.71
N LEU A 99 -4.33 2.67 -8.66
CA LEU A 99 -3.00 2.35 -9.17
C LEU A 99 -1.92 2.46 -8.09
N LEU A 100 -2.02 3.42 -7.17
CA LEU A 100 -1.13 3.54 -6.02
C LEU A 100 -1.30 2.35 -5.06
N GLY A 101 -2.53 1.87 -4.84
CA GLY A 101 -2.80 0.65 -4.07
C GLY A 101 -2.17 -0.59 -4.70
N ILE A 102 -2.27 -0.73 -6.02
CA ILE A 102 -1.63 -1.82 -6.79
C ILE A 102 -0.10 -1.71 -6.71
N ALA A 103 0.46 -0.50 -6.86
CA ALA A 103 1.89 -0.26 -6.72
C ALA A 103 2.39 -0.61 -5.30
N ALA A 104 1.63 -0.28 -4.26
CA ALA A 104 1.96 -0.59 -2.88
C ALA A 104 2.11 -2.09 -2.63
N ILE A 105 1.15 -2.92 -3.09
CA ILE A 105 1.26 -4.37 -2.94
C ILE A 105 2.40 -4.94 -3.80
N GLY A 106 2.59 -4.45 -5.03
CA GLY A 106 3.70 -4.85 -5.89
C GLY A 106 5.08 -4.60 -5.24
N LEU A 107 5.26 -3.43 -4.63
CA LEU A 107 6.47 -3.10 -3.86
C LEU A 107 6.65 -4.02 -2.65
N GLY A 108 5.57 -4.29 -1.90
CA GLY A 108 5.59 -5.22 -0.79
C GLY A 108 6.04 -6.63 -1.19
N GLU A 109 5.51 -7.16 -2.29
CA GLU A 109 5.87 -8.47 -2.83
C GLU A 109 7.34 -8.52 -3.30
N MET A 110 7.81 -7.49 -3.99
CA MET A 110 9.20 -7.39 -4.40
C MET A 110 10.16 -7.38 -3.21
N ILE A 111 9.86 -6.58 -2.18
CA ILE A 111 10.65 -6.51 -0.93
C ILE A 111 10.65 -7.88 -0.23
N GLY A 112 9.46 -8.46 -0.02
CA GLY A 112 9.31 -9.76 0.62
C GLY A 112 10.03 -10.88 -0.12
N GLY A 113 9.93 -10.92 -1.45
CA GLY A 113 10.62 -11.88 -2.31
C GLY A 113 12.14 -11.76 -2.23
N ARG A 114 12.66 -10.52 -2.25
CA ARG A 114 14.10 -10.27 -2.09
C ARG A 114 14.59 -10.73 -0.72
N SER A 115 13.87 -10.41 0.36
CA SER A 115 14.26 -10.81 1.71
C SER A 115 14.33 -12.33 1.89
N ARG A 116 13.39 -13.09 1.31
CA ARG A 116 13.45 -14.56 1.31
C ARG A 116 14.70 -15.10 0.61
N ARG A 117 15.06 -14.52 -0.55
CA ARG A 117 16.26 -14.92 -1.30
C ARG A 117 17.56 -14.63 -0.55
N ILE A 118 17.63 -13.53 0.20
CA ILE A 118 18.81 -13.19 1.01
C ILE A 118 18.96 -14.21 2.15
N THR A 119 17.88 -14.49 2.89
CA THR A 119 17.93 -15.46 3.99
C THR A 119 18.29 -16.87 3.51
N ALA A 120 17.83 -17.30 2.33
CA ALA A 120 18.18 -18.61 1.79
C ALA A 120 19.65 -18.77 1.37
N LYS A 121 20.38 -17.66 1.15
CA LYS A 121 21.80 -17.66 0.75
C LYS A 121 22.79 -17.67 1.92
N VAL A 122 22.33 -17.47 3.15
CA VAL A 122 23.17 -17.53 4.35
C VAL A 122 22.89 -18.88 5.01
N PRO A 123 23.75 -19.90 4.85
CA PRO A 123 23.62 -21.14 5.60
C PRO A 123 23.82 -20.83 7.09
N SER A 124 22.89 -21.32 7.91
CA SER A 124 22.96 -21.28 9.38
C SER A 124 24.05 -22.18 9.93
#